data_AF-A0A3P9IUP1-F1
#
_entry.id   AF-A0A3P9IUP1-F1
#
_cell.length_a   1.000
_cell.length_b   1.000
_cell.length_c   1.000
_cell.angle_alpha   90.00
_cell.angle_beta   90.00
_cell.angle_gamma   90.00
#
_symmetry.space_group_name_H-M   'P 1'
#
loop_
_entity.id
_entity.type
_entity.pdbx_description
1 polymer ?
#
loop_
_entity_poly.entity_id
_entity_poly.type
_entity_poly.pdbx_seq_one_letter_code
_entity_poly.pdbx_strand_id
1 'polypeptide(L)'
;TLLECSTPHCTVLLNDQHVLLTCSLVTKLSSYSEPVQLAHPTRLLLEYTGAKYEEKTYVCGEAPNYDKSGWFSVKFKLGLDFPNLPYLVDGDKKIVQSNAIQRYLARKNKLCGETEEEKIRLDILENVVMDFRMSFIRMCYTDYENLKPEYLKTLPDVLKQFSDFLGNRKWFAGDRLTFGDFIMYDVLDQNRIFLPTCLDAFKNLKDFLDRFESLERISAFMKSGRYIRTPIHNRMAKWGNKKM
;
A
#
# COMPACT_ATOMS: atom_id res chain seq x y z
N THR A 1 -40.47 17.37 17.44
CA THR A 1 -39.83 18.32 16.51
C THR A 1 -38.94 17.52 15.58
N LEU A 2 -39.32 17.38 14.31
CA LEU A 2 -38.58 16.60 13.31
C LEU A 2 -37.31 17.38 12.93
N LEU A 3 -36.13 16.78 13.16
CA LEU A 3 -34.88 17.24 12.57
C LEU A 3 -34.71 16.48 11.26
N GLU A 4 -34.89 17.17 10.13
CA GLU A 4 -34.55 16.64 8.81
C GLU A 4 -33.03 16.40 8.73
N CYS A 5 -32.62 15.15 8.51
CA CYS A 5 -31.23 14.79 8.25
C CYS A 5 -31.00 14.80 6.74
N SER A 6 -30.21 15.76 6.26
CA SER A 6 -29.97 16.04 4.84
C SER A 6 -28.87 15.17 4.20
N THR A 7 -28.77 13.87 4.53
CA THR A 7 -27.80 12.97 3.88
C THR A 7 -28.45 11.70 3.31
N PRO A 8 -28.10 11.22 2.09
CA PRO A 8 -28.88 10.20 1.39
C PRO A 8 -28.80 8.76 1.94
N HIS A 9 -28.12 8.53 3.08
CA HIS A 9 -27.78 7.16 3.55
C HIS A 9 -27.93 6.93 5.07
N CYS A 10 -28.71 7.76 5.77
CA CYS A 10 -29.00 7.52 7.19
C CYS A 10 -30.38 6.86 7.38
N THR A 11 -30.42 5.65 7.96
CA THR A 11 -31.65 5.07 8.49
C THR A 11 -31.70 5.33 9.99
N VAL A 12 -32.70 6.08 10.44
CA VAL A 12 -32.94 6.32 11.87
C VAL A 12 -33.79 5.17 12.42
N LEU A 13 -33.20 4.31 13.25
CA LEU A 13 -33.97 3.36 14.07
C LEU A 13 -34.23 4.01 15.43
N LEU A 14 -35.47 4.41 15.67
CA LEU A 14 -35.94 4.85 16.98
C LEU A 14 -36.28 3.61 17.81
N ASN A 15 -35.42 3.26 18.76
CA ASN A 15 -35.83 2.49 19.93
C ASN A 15 -35.45 3.30 21.17
N ASP A 16 -36.41 3.44 22.07
CA ASP A 16 -36.31 4.26 23.27
C ASP A 16 -35.10 3.85 24.12
N GLN A 17 -34.06 4.70 24.08
CA GLN A 17 -33.11 5.07 25.14
C GLN A 17 -31.66 5.28 24.70
N HIS A 18 -31.25 4.96 23.46
CA HIS A 18 -29.95 5.40 22.94
C HIS A 18 -29.99 5.60 21.43
N VAL A 19 -29.73 6.83 20.95
CA VAL A 19 -29.50 7.09 19.52
C VAL A 19 -28.13 6.53 19.14
N LEU A 20 -28.09 5.26 18.75
CA LEU A 20 -26.95 4.65 18.07
C LEU A 20 -26.97 5.08 16.60
N LEU A 21 -26.35 6.23 16.31
CA LEU A 21 -25.95 6.61 14.96
C LEU A 21 -24.83 5.66 14.50
N THR A 22 -25.18 4.46 14.06
CA THR A 22 -24.26 3.62 13.29
C THR A 22 -24.24 4.12 11.84
N CYS A 23 -23.66 5.29 11.63
CA CYS A 23 -23.17 5.64 10.31
C CYS A 23 -21.91 4.79 10.11
N SER A 24 -22.06 3.58 9.56
CA SER A 24 -20.93 2.76 9.17
C SER A 24 -20.24 3.46 8.00
N LEU A 25 -19.41 4.45 8.32
CA LEU A 25 -18.53 5.12 7.39
C LEU A 25 -17.58 4.05 6.84
N VAL A 26 -17.90 3.56 5.65
CA VAL A 26 -17.02 2.64 4.92
C VAL A 26 -15.81 3.44 4.48
N THR A 27 -14.62 3.03 4.88
CA THR A 27 -13.38 3.65 4.43
C THR A 27 -13.31 3.54 2.90
N LYS A 28 -13.03 4.62 2.19
CA LYS A 28 -12.84 4.57 0.74
C LYS A 28 -11.36 4.69 0.43
N LEU A 29 -10.76 3.63 -0.09
CA LEU A 29 -9.44 3.69 -0.71
C LEU A 29 -9.61 4.02 -2.19
N SER A 30 -8.73 4.84 -2.73
CA SER A 30 -8.76 5.12 -4.17
C SER A 30 -7.36 5.11 -4.76
N SER A 31 -7.26 4.46 -5.91
CA SER A 31 -6.00 4.16 -6.59
C SER A 31 -6.26 4.05 -8.10
N TYR A 32 -5.21 3.89 -8.91
CA TYR A 32 -5.41 3.43 -10.28
C TYR A 32 -5.71 1.93 -10.27
N SER A 33 -6.55 1.46 -11.20
CA SER A 33 -6.81 0.02 -11.42
C SER A 33 -5.53 -0.73 -11.75
N GLU A 34 -4.60 -0.05 -12.41
CA GLU A 34 -3.25 -0.48 -12.80
C GLU A 34 -2.37 0.80 -12.71
N PRO A 35 -1.57 1.03 -11.64
CA PRO A 35 -0.73 0.06 -10.94
C PRO A 35 -1.15 -0.33 -9.53
N VAL A 36 -0.73 -1.54 -9.15
CA VAL A 36 -0.81 -2.07 -7.78
C VAL A 36 0.10 -1.30 -6.81
N GLN A 37 1.22 -0.75 -7.32
CA GLN A 37 2.41 -0.43 -6.53
C GLN A 37 2.21 0.40 -5.25
N LEU A 38 1.74 1.65 -5.33
CA LEU A 38 1.69 2.53 -4.14
C LEU A 38 0.48 2.27 -3.23
N ALA A 39 -0.53 1.54 -3.71
CA ALA A 39 -1.71 1.17 -2.95
C ALA A 39 -1.60 -0.23 -2.33
N HIS A 40 -0.66 -1.08 -2.79
CA HIS A 40 -0.55 -2.47 -2.32
C HIS A 40 -0.32 -2.59 -0.82
N PRO A 41 0.63 -1.87 -0.19
CA PRO A 41 0.80 -1.94 1.26
C PRO A 41 -0.46 -1.49 2.01
N THR A 42 -1.18 -0.49 1.46
CA THR A 42 -2.43 0.00 2.03
C THR A 42 -3.55 -1.04 1.96
N ARG A 43 -3.69 -1.74 0.83
CA ARG A 43 -4.66 -2.85 0.69
C ARG A 43 -4.34 -3.95 1.70
N LEU A 44 -3.10 -4.42 1.76
CA LEU A 44 -2.67 -5.43 2.73
C LEU A 44 -2.96 -5.01 4.18
N LEU A 45 -2.71 -3.74 4.52
CA LEU A 45 -2.97 -3.20 5.86
C LEU A 45 -4.47 -3.13 6.20
N LEU A 46 -5.31 -2.72 5.24
CA LEU A 46 -6.78 -2.73 5.41
C LEU A 46 -7.32 -4.14 5.62
N GLU A 47 -6.81 -5.12 4.85
CA GLU A 47 -7.19 -6.53 4.97
C GLU A 47 -6.72 -7.14 6.29
N TYR A 48 -5.47 -6.90 6.67
CA TYR A 48 -4.94 -7.36 7.96
C TYR A 48 -5.72 -6.81 9.14
N THR A 49 -6.07 -5.53 9.11
CA THR A 49 -6.85 -4.89 10.18
C THR A 49 -8.34 -5.28 10.14
N GLY A 50 -8.80 -5.89 9.05
CA GLY A 50 -10.21 -6.27 8.87
C GLY A 50 -11.11 -5.04 8.70
N ALA A 51 -10.54 -3.93 8.22
CA ALA A 51 -11.27 -2.72 7.95
C ALA A 51 -12.31 -2.98 6.85
N LYS A 52 -13.53 -2.47 7.03
CA LYS A 52 -14.53 -2.42 5.97
C LYS A 52 -14.18 -1.26 5.05
N TYR A 53 -13.84 -1.55 3.80
CA TYR A 53 -13.51 -0.53 2.82
C TYR A 53 -14.08 -0.82 1.44
N GLU A 54 -14.31 0.24 0.67
CA GLU A 54 -14.56 0.22 -0.75
C GLU A 54 -13.34 0.74 -1.48
N GLU A 55 -13.04 0.16 -2.66
CA GLU A 55 -11.99 0.66 -3.52
C GLU A 55 -12.58 1.33 -4.78
N LYS A 56 -12.25 2.61 -4.98
CA LYS A 56 -12.49 3.30 -6.24
C LYS A 56 -11.22 3.25 -7.09
N THR A 57 -11.31 2.53 -8.19
CA THR A 57 -10.22 2.43 -9.16
C THR A 57 -10.43 3.40 -10.32
N TYR A 58 -9.34 4.06 -10.73
CA TYR A 58 -9.28 4.86 -11.95
C TYR A 58 -8.50 4.11 -13.02
N VAL A 59 -9.00 4.03 -14.25
CA VAL A 59 -8.35 3.29 -15.33
C VAL A 59 -7.53 4.25 -16.19
N CYS A 60 -6.29 3.86 -16.51
CA CYS A 60 -5.51 4.51 -17.56
C CYS A 60 -5.85 3.83 -18.89
N GLY A 61 -6.25 4.60 -19.91
CA GLY A 61 -6.55 4.08 -21.24
C GLY A 61 -5.34 3.40 -21.91
N GLU A 62 -5.59 2.76 -23.05
CA GLU A 62 -4.55 2.10 -23.85
C GLU A 62 -3.62 3.10 -24.56
N ALA A 63 -2.46 2.59 -25.00
CA ALA A 63 -1.57 3.30 -25.90
C ALA A 63 -2.28 3.64 -27.24
N PRO A 64 -1.85 4.70 -27.93
CA PRO A 64 -0.79 5.65 -27.56
C PRO A 64 -1.26 6.77 -26.62
N ASN A 65 -2.58 6.92 -26.42
CA ASN A 65 -3.16 8.11 -25.78
C ASN A 65 -3.11 8.06 -24.26
N TYR A 66 -3.14 6.86 -23.65
CA TYR A 66 -3.10 6.66 -22.20
C TYR A 66 -4.10 7.57 -21.46
N ASP A 67 -5.38 7.51 -21.85
CA ASP A 67 -6.40 8.42 -21.32
C ASP A 67 -6.49 8.34 -19.78
N LYS A 68 -6.41 9.51 -19.14
CA LYS A 68 -6.47 9.68 -17.67
C LYS A 68 -7.68 10.50 -17.24
N SER A 69 -8.63 10.73 -18.16
CA SER A 69 -9.84 11.51 -17.92
C SER A 69 -10.63 11.01 -16.70
N GLY A 70 -10.66 9.71 -16.46
CA GLY A 70 -11.31 9.10 -15.30
C GLY A 70 -10.85 9.71 -13.96
N TRP A 71 -9.55 9.96 -13.81
CA TRP A 71 -9.02 10.65 -12.63
C TRP A 71 -9.08 12.17 -12.77
N PHE A 72 -8.63 12.71 -13.90
CA PHE A 72 -8.50 14.17 -14.07
C PHE A 72 -9.84 14.92 -14.07
N SER A 73 -10.94 14.27 -14.46
CA SER A 73 -12.28 14.86 -14.41
C SER A 73 -12.82 15.08 -12.99
N VAL A 74 -12.28 14.36 -11.99
CA VAL A 74 -12.71 14.42 -10.58
C VAL A 74 -11.64 14.94 -9.62
N LYS A 75 -10.35 14.96 -10.02
CA LYS A 75 -9.19 15.30 -9.18
C LYS A 75 -9.42 16.49 -8.23
N PHE A 76 -9.90 17.61 -8.75
CA PHE A 76 -10.10 18.85 -7.98
C PHE A 76 -11.50 19.00 -7.35
N LYS A 77 -12.36 17.98 -7.48
CA LYS A 77 -13.75 17.99 -6.98
C LYS A 77 -13.94 17.18 -5.70
N LEU A 78 -12.90 16.48 -5.25
CA LEU A 78 -12.95 15.59 -4.08
C LEU A 78 -12.69 16.32 -2.76
N GLY A 79 -12.26 17.59 -2.82
CA GLY A 79 -11.87 18.38 -1.64
C GLY A 79 -10.69 17.78 -0.88
N LEU A 80 -9.69 17.29 -1.63
CA LEU A 80 -8.39 16.89 -1.10
C LEU A 80 -7.48 18.12 -1.04
N ASP A 81 -6.72 18.32 0.04
CA ASP A 81 -5.82 19.48 0.16
C ASP A 81 -4.70 19.46 -0.90
N PHE A 82 -4.14 18.28 -1.15
CA PHE A 82 -3.13 18.05 -2.21
C PHE A 82 -3.61 16.91 -3.13
N PRO A 83 -4.49 17.18 -4.12
CA PRO A 83 -5.13 16.14 -4.92
C PRO A 83 -4.13 15.18 -5.59
N ASN A 84 -4.08 13.95 -5.12
CA ASN A 84 -3.16 12.92 -5.60
C ASN A 84 -3.74 11.51 -5.42
N LEU A 85 -3.10 10.53 -6.05
CA LEU A 85 -3.37 9.10 -5.84
C LEU A 85 -2.12 8.41 -5.23
N PRO A 86 -2.30 7.44 -4.31
CA PRO A 86 -3.57 7.06 -3.70
C PRO A 86 -4.12 8.12 -2.75
N TYR A 87 -5.43 8.07 -2.51
CA TYR A 87 -6.09 8.80 -1.42
C TYR A 87 -7.00 7.87 -0.62
N LEU A 88 -7.26 8.25 0.64
CA LEU A 88 -8.15 7.56 1.56
C LEU A 88 -9.17 8.55 2.14
N VAL A 89 -10.44 8.15 2.16
CA VAL A 89 -11.52 8.88 2.84
C VAL A 89 -12.06 8.02 3.98
N ASP A 90 -12.04 8.55 5.19
CA ASP A 90 -12.58 7.90 6.40
C ASP A 90 -13.37 8.92 7.22
N GLY A 91 -14.68 8.96 7.00
CA GLY A 91 -15.54 10.01 7.53
C GLY A 91 -15.21 11.37 6.96
N ASP A 92 -14.86 12.30 7.86
CA ASP A 92 -14.41 13.66 7.57
C ASP A 92 -12.97 13.73 7.08
N LYS A 93 -12.17 12.68 7.32
CA LYS A 93 -10.74 12.66 7.00
C LYS A 93 -10.53 12.33 5.53
N LYS A 94 -9.76 13.17 4.87
CA LYS A 94 -9.32 13.00 3.48
C LYS A 94 -7.80 13.04 3.45
N ILE A 95 -7.18 11.90 3.18
CA ILE A 95 -5.75 11.70 3.34
C ILE A 95 -5.16 11.31 1.99
N VAL A 96 -4.07 11.97 1.61
CA VAL A 96 -3.28 11.70 0.42
C VAL A 96 -1.86 11.30 0.84
N GLN A 97 -1.04 10.83 -0.10
CA GLN A 97 0.29 10.23 0.12
C GLN A 97 0.22 8.83 0.76
N SER A 98 0.82 7.84 0.10
CA SER A 98 0.79 6.43 0.53
C SER A 98 1.27 6.24 1.97
N ASN A 99 2.41 6.86 2.33
CA ASN A 99 3.01 6.73 3.65
C ASN A 99 2.13 7.38 4.74
N ALA A 100 1.53 8.54 4.45
CA ALA A 100 0.61 9.19 5.39
C ALA A 100 -0.67 8.38 5.63
N ILE A 101 -1.21 7.78 4.56
CA ILE A 101 -2.36 6.85 4.64
C ILE A 101 -2.00 5.63 5.48
N GLN A 102 -0.85 5.01 5.23
CA GLN A 102 -0.38 3.83 5.98
C GLN A 102 -0.16 4.16 7.45
N ARG A 103 0.50 5.28 7.77
CA ARG A 103 0.67 5.75 9.16
C ARG A 103 -0.67 6.07 9.84
N TYR A 104 -1.65 6.63 9.13
CA TYR A 104 -2.99 6.86 9.67
C TYR A 104 -3.67 5.56 10.07
N LEU A 105 -3.69 4.58 9.16
CA LEU A 105 -4.25 3.25 9.41
C LEU A 105 -3.48 2.54 10.53
N ALA A 106 -2.16 2.69 10.58
CA ALA A 106 -1.32 2.12 11.63
C ALA A 106 -1.66 2.67 13.01
N ARG A 107 -1.79 4.00 13.15
CA ARG A 107 -2.20 4.65 14.40
C ARG A 107 -3.58 4.19 14.85
N LYS A 108 -4.54 4.09 13.92
CA LYS A 108 -5.91 3.60 14.21
C LYS A 108 -5.93 2.17 14.75
N ASN A 109 -4.93 1.36 14.41
CA ASN A 109 -4.88 -0.07 14.71
C ASN A 109 -3.69 -0.51 15.59
N LYS A 110 -2.97 0.43 16.23
CA LYS A 110 -1.80 0.14 17.10
C LYS A 110 -0.68 -0.65 16.39
N LEU A 111 -0.42 -0.29 15.13
CA LEU A 111 0.63 -0.88 14.27
C LEU A 111 1.79 0.11 14.02
N CYS A 112 1.98 1.08 14.90
CA CYS A 112 3.17 1.93 14.95
C CYS A 112 4.16 1.38 16.00
N GLY A 113 5.41 1.83 15.94
CA GLY A 113 6.38 1.57 17.00
C GLY A 113 5.94 2.22 18.31
N GLU A 114 6.13 1.49 19.41
CA GLU A 114 5.75 1.92 20.75
C GLU A 114 6.93 2.56 21.47
N THR A 115 8.12 1.96 21.37
CA THR A 115 9.36 2.53 21.91
C THR A 115 9.99 3.53 20.95
N GLU A 116 10.90 4.36 21.47
CA GLU A 116 11.64 5.31 20.62
C GLU A 116 12.51 4.58 19.59
N GLU A 117 13.12 3.47 19.96
CA GLU A 117 13.94 2.66 19.05
C GLU A 117 13.11 2.05 17.92
N GLU A 118 11.88 1.61 18.20
CA GLU A 118 10.96 1.13 17.16
C GLU A 118 10.54 2.25 16.21
N LYS A 119 10.27 3.45 16.73
CA LYS A 119 9.94 4.63 15.92
C LYS A 119 11.11 5.04 15.02
N ILE A 120 12.32 5.13 15.58
CA ILE A 120 13.54 5.43 14.81
C ILE A 120 13.71 4.42 13.68
N ARG A 121 13.57 3.12 13.97
CA ARG A 121 13.68 2.07 12.93
C ARG A 121 12.63 2.25 11.84
N LEU A 122 11.39 2.55 12.21
CA LEU A 122 10.30 2.75 11.25
C LEU A 122 10.49 3.98 10.39
N ASP A 123 10.96 5.08 10.98
CA ASP A 123 11.20 6.33 10.25
C ASP A 123 12.37 6.16 9.27
N ILE A 124 13.45 5.48 9.66
CA ILE A 124 14.54 5.13 8.75
C ILE A 124 14.04 4.21 7.64
N LEU A 125 13.38 3.11 8.01
CA LEU A 125 12.92 2.09 7.07
C LEU A 125 11.96 2.67 6.02
N GLU A 126 10.96 3.44 6.44
CA GLU A 126 9.97 4.01 5.53
C GLU A 126 10.63 4.88 4.44
N ASN A 127 11.61 5.70 4.82
CA ASN A 127 12.30 6.58 3.88
C ASN A 127 13.27 5.83 2.96
N VAL A 128 14.08 4.92 3.50
CA VAL A 128 15.01 4.09 2.70
C VAL A 128 14.26 3.19 1.72
N VAL A 129 13.13 2.62 2.15
CA VAL A 129 12.29 1.79 1.28
C VAL A 129 11.64 2.61 0.17
N MET A 130 11.27 3.87 0.45
CA MET A 130 10.76 4.78 -0.58
C MET A 130 11.83 5.09 -1.63
N ASP A 131 13.07 5.39 -1.22
CA ASP A 131 14.19 5.64 -2.15
C ASP A 131 14.46 4.42 -3.03
N PHE A 132 14.50 3.22 -2.44
CA PHE A 132 14.67 1.97 -3.17
C PHE A 132 13.54 1.73 -4.18
N ARG A 133 12.29 1.91 -3.75
CA ARG A 133 11.11 1.81 -4.62
C ARG A 133 11.18 2.80 -5.77
N MET A 134 11.54 4.05 -5.52
CA MET A 134 11.60 5.10 -6.54
C MET A 134 12.71 4.83 -7.56
N SER A 135 13.84 4.25 -7.14
CA SER A 135 14.88 3.77 -8.05
C SER A 135 14.35 2.71 -9.02
N PHE A 136 13.65 1.71 -8.51
CA PHE A 136 13.03 0.66 -9.33
C PHE A 136 11.97 1.23 -10.29
N ILE A 137 11.09 2.11 -9.81
CA ILE A 137 10.09 2.81 -10.64
C ILE A 137 10.77 3.59 -11.76
N ARG A 138 11.80 4.38 -11.44
CA ARG A 138 12.50 5.19 -12.43
C ARG A 138 13.03 4.32 -13.57
N MET A 139 13.68 3.20 -13.25
CA MET A 139 14.15 2.23 -14.24
C MET A 139 12.99 1.73 -15.12
N CYS A 140 11.89 1.27 -14.52
CA CYS A 140 10.78 0.70 -15.27
C CYS A 140 10.03 1.69 -16.18
N TYR A 141 10.04 2.99 -15.90
CA TYR A 141 9.31 3.99 -16.69
C TYR A 141 10.17 4.79 -17.67
N THR A 142 11.47 4.94 -17.42
CA THR A 142 12.31 5.86 -18.20
C THR A 142 13.16 5.11 -19.22
N ASP A 143 14.21 4.42 -18.77
CA ASP A 143 15.19 3.78 -19.63
C ASP A 143 15.52 2.36 -19.17
N TYR A 144 14.50 1.50 -19.19
CA TYR A 144 14.56 0.15 -18.65
C TYR A 144 15.75 -0.69 -19.16
N GLU A 145 15.96 -0.73 -20.47
CA GLU A 145 17.02 -1.59 -21.05
C GLU A 145 18.43 -1.15 -20.62
N ASN A 146 18.69 0.15 -20.53
CA ASN A 146 20.02 0.66 -20.17
C ASN A 146 20.26 0.71 -18.66
N LEU A 147 19.21 0.93 -17.86
CA LEU A 147 19.33 1.03 -16.40
C LEU A 147 19.27 -0.33 -15.69
N LYS A 148 18.66 -1.35 -16.31
CA LYS A 148 18.53 -2.69 -15.73
C LYS A 148 19.86 -3.36 -15.35
N PRO A 149 20.93 -3.33 -16.18
CA PRO A 149 22.20 -3.95 -15.79
C PRO A 149 22.79 -3.40 -14.49
N GLU A 150 22.80 -2.07 -14.32
CA GLU A 150 23.33 -1.44 -13.11
C GLU A 150 22.41 -1.69 -11.89
N TYR A 151 21.09 -1.70 -12.09
CA TYR A 151 20.15 -2.07 -11.04
C TYR A 151 20.40 -3.51 -10.55
N LEU A 152 20.55 -4.47 -11.47
CA LEU A 152 20.81 -5.87 -11.12
C LEU A 152 22.16 -6.05 -10.41
N LYS A 153 23.17 -5.26 -10.79
CA LYS A 153 24.49 -5.26 -10.16
C LYS A 153 24.46 -4.74 -8.72
N THR A 154 23.67 -3.70 -8.44
CA THR A 154 23.60 -3.04 -7.12
C THR A 154 22.56 -3.66 -6.19
N LEU A 155 21.56 -4.36 -6.73
CA LEU A 155 20.48 -4.99 -5.97
C LEU A 155 20.96 -5.88 -4.81
N PRO A 156 21.96 -6.78 -4.97
CA PRO A 156 22.44 -7.61 -3.86
C PRO A 156 22.96 -6.79 -2.67
N ASP A 157 23.66 -5.67 -2.90
CA ASP A 157 24.21 -4.83 -1.83
C ASP A 157 23.09 -4.11 -1.06
N VAL A 158 22.05 -3.67 -1.76
CA VAL A 158 20.86 -3.07 -1.12
C VAL A 158 20.08 -4.11 -0.32
N LEU A 159 19.87 -5.30 -0.87
CA LEU A 159 19.20 -6.40 -0.16
C LEU A 159 20.00 -6.85 1.06
N LYS A 160 21.34 -6.83 0.99
CA LYS A 160 22.20 -7.07 2.14
C LYS A 160 21.97 -6.04 3.24
N GLN A 161 21.84 -4.76 2.92
CA GLN A 161 21.54 -3.72 3.91
C GLN A 161 20.20 -3.96 4.62
N PHE A 162 19.15 -4.36 3.87
CA PHE A 162 17.86 -4.71 4.50
C PHE A 162 17.95 -5.97 5.36
N SER A 163 18.69 -6.98 4.90
CA SER A 163 18.97 -8.20 5.67
C SER A 163 19.70 -7.88 6.98
N ASP A 164 20.75 -7.05 6.92
CA ASP A 164 21.53 -6.66 8.09
C ASP A 164 20.69 -5.81 9.06
N PHE A 165 19.83 -4.92 8.53
CA PHE A 165 18.94 -4.09 9.32
C PHE A 165 17.85 -4.91 10.04
N LEU A 166 17.24 -5.89 9.36
CA LEU A 166 16.33 -6.85 9.98
C LEU A 166 17.06 -7.67 11.06
N GLY A 167 18.24 -8.19 10.73
CA GLY A 167 19.04 -9.03 11.61
C GLY A 167 18.27 -10.28 12.02
N ASN A 168 18.18 -10.51 13.34
CA ASN A 168 17.48 -11.64 13.95
C ASN A 168 16.05 -11.30 14.41
N ARG A 169 15.55 -10.09 14.14
CA ARG A 169 14.21 -9.68 14.57
C ARG A 169 13.14 -10.41 13.77
N LYS A 170 11.97 -10.59 14.39
CA LYS A 170 10.80 -11.17 13.72
C LYS A 170 10.23 -10.25 12.64
N TRP A 171 10.21 -8.95 12.94
CA TRP A 171 9.69 -7.86 12.11
C TRP A 171 10.71 -6.71 12.10
N PHE A 172 10.59 -5.78 11.16
CA PHE A 172 11.62 -4.76 10.94
C PHE A 172 11.77 -3.78 12.11
N ALA A 173 10.69 -3.48 12.83
CA ALA A 173 10.75 -2.63 14.02
C ALA A 173 11.24 -3.39 15.27
N GLY A 174 10.93 -4.69 15.38
CA GLY A 174 11.09 -5.47 16.61
C GLY A 174 10.36 -6.82 16.54
N ASP A 175 9.72 -7.21 17.65
CA ASP A 175 8.99 -8.48 17.76
C ASP A 175 7.52 -8.40 17.33
N ARG A 176 7.02 -7.18 17.13
CA ARG A 176 5.64 -6.90 16.74
C ARG A 176 5.55 -6.43 15.30
N LEU A 177 4.48 -6.85 14.63
CA LEU A 177 4.15 -6.41 13.29
C LEU A 177 3.76 -4.92 13.31
N THR A 178 4.28 -4.17 12.36
CA THR A 178 4.04 -2.74 12.20
C THR A 178 3.74 -2.40 10.74
N PHE A 179 3.31 -1.18 10.45
CA PHE A 179 3.08 -0.76 9.07
C PHE A 179 4.34 -0.81 8.19
N GLY A 180 5.54 -0.68 8.79
CA GLY A 180 6.81 -0.78 8.06
C GLY A 180 6.99 -2.12 7.38
N ASP A 181 6.50 -3.21 7.99
CA ASP A 181 6.57 -4.56 7.42
C ASP A 181 5.70 -4.70 6.16
N PHE A 182 4.57 -4.00 6.07
CA PHE A 182 3.72 -4.00 4.87
C PHE A 182 4.37 -3.30 3.68
N ILE A 183 5.07 -2.19 3.95
CA ILE A 183 5.83 -1.44 2.94
C ILE A 183 7.02 -2.27 2.47
N MET A 184 7.71 -2.92 3.40
CA MET A 184 8.88 -3.74 3.11
C MET A 184 8.51 -5.01 2.34
N TYR A 185 7.43 -5.70 2.73
CA TYR A 185 6.90 -6.85 2.01
C TYR A 185 6.68 -6.52 0.54
N ASP A 186 6.00 -5.40 0.25
CA ASP A 186 5.66 -5.01 -1.11
C ASP A 186 6.90 -4.75 -1.99
N VAL A 187 7.94 -4.08 -1.46
CA VAL A 187 9.16 -3.85 -2.26
C VAL A 187 9.99 -5.12 -2.46
N LEU A 188 10.02 -6.02 -1.47
CA LEU A 188 10.71 -7.30 -1.60
C LEU A 188 9.97 -8.21 -2.57
N ASP A 189 8.63 -8.29 -2.51
CA ASP A 189 7.85 -9.11 -3.44
C ASP A 189 8.00 -8.61 -4.88
N GLN A 190 7.97 -7.29 -5.11
CA GLN A 190 8.19 -6.74 -6.45
C GLN A 190 9.57 -7.10 -7.01
N ASN A 191 10.61 -7.06 -6.17
CA ASN A 191 11.96 -7.48 -6.58
C ASN A 191 12.08 -8.99 -6.76
N ARG A 192 11.38 -9.79 -5.95
CA ARG A 192 11.24 -11.24 -6.13
C ARG A 192 10.53 -11.59 -7.44
N ILE A 193 9.51 -10.83 -7.84
CA ILE A 193 8.87 -11.00 -9.16
C ILE A 193 9.82 -10.57 -10.29
N PHE A 194 10.59 -9.50 -10.09
CA PHE A 194 11.53 -8.97 -11.07
C PHE A 194 12.73 -9.90 -11.32
N LEU A 195 13.33 -10.42 -10.25
CA LEU A 195 14.44 -11.36 -10.26
C LEU A 195 14.18 -12.44 -9.20
N PRO A 196 13.60 -13.61 -9.58
CA PRO A 196 13.19 -14.66 -8.62
C PRO A 196 14.26 -15.13 -7.64
N THR A 197 15.53 -15.09 -8.03
CA THR A 197 16.67 -15.55 -7.23
C THR A 197 17.30 -14.44 -6.37
N CYS A 198 16.81 -13.19 -6.42
CA CYS A 198 17.47 -12.05 -5.76
C CYS A 198 17.62 -12.21 -4.24
N LEU A 199 16.75 -13.01 -3.60
CA LEU A 199 16.74 -13.23 -2.15
C LEU A 199 17.46 -14.52 -1.72
N ASP A 200 18.08 -15.27 -2.63
CA ASP A 200 18.62 -16.59 -2.30
C ASP A 200 19.74 -16.56 -1.27
N ALA A 201 20.55 -15.49 -1.29
CA ALA A 201 21.61 -15.25 -0.31
C ALA A 201 21.10 -14.75 1.06
N PHE A 202 19.83 -14.35 1.18
CA PHE A 202 19.29 -13.66 2.35
C PHE A 202 18.16 -14.46 3.00
N LYS A 203 18.53 -15.50 3.76
CA LYS A 203 17.55 -16.40 4.39
C LYS A 203 16.54 -15.66 5.27
N ASN A 204 16.98 -14.70 6.07
CA ASN A 204 16.09 -13.92 6.96
C ASN A 204 15.05 -13.10 6.18
N LEU A 205 15.38 -12.57 5.00
CA LEU A 205 14.42 -11.87 4.13
C LEU A 205 13.42 -12.84 3.51
N LYS A 206 13.85 -14.05 3.11
CA LYS A 206 12.92 -15.11 2.66
C LYS A 206 11.98 -15.53 3.79
N ASP A 207 12.53 -15.79 4.97
CA ASP A 207 11.75 -16.14 6.16
C ASP A 207 10.76 -15.02 6.54
N PHE A 208 11.12 -13.74 6.35
CA PHE A 208 10.22 -12.60 6.53
C PHE A 208 9.05 -12.62 5.56
N LEU A 209 9.30 -12.85 4.25
CA LEU A 209 8.23 -12.95 3.26
C LEU A 209 7.26 -14.09 3.59
N ASP A 210 7.79 -15.29 3.88
CA ASP A 210 6.99 -16.46 4.23
C ASP A 210 6.15 -16.22 5.50
N ARG A 211 6.74 -15.54 6.50
CA ARG A 211 6.06 -15.17 7.74
C ARG A 211 4.94 -14.16 7.50
N PHE A 212 5.16 -13.18 6.61
CA PHE A 212 4.15 -12.18 6.28
C PHE A 212 2.98 -12.81 5.51
N GLU A 213 3.27 -13.65 4.52
CA GLU A 213 2.27 -14.34 3.68
C GLU A 213 1.46 -15.39 4.46
N SER A 214 2.01 -15.92 5.56
CA SER A 214 1.33 -16.85 6.45
C SER A 214 0.45 -16.19 7.52
N LEU A 215 0.45 -14.86 7.63
CA LEU A 215 -0.52 -14.16 8.48
C LEU A 215 -1.94 -14.50 7.99
N GLU A 216 -2.80 -15.02 8.87
CA GLU A 216 -4.11 -15.60 8.50
C GLU A 216 -4.91 -14.71 7.54
N ARG A 217 -5.08 -13.42 7.88
CA ARG A 217 -5.82 -12.45 7.06
C ARG A 217 -5.13 -12.11 5.75
N ILE A 218 -3.81 -12.08 5.72
CA ILE A 218 -3.04 -11.85 4.50
C ILE A 218 -3.16 -13.07 3.58
N SER A 219 -2.95 -14.27 4.11
CA SER A 219 -3.11 -15.52 3.36
C SER A 219 -4.52 -15.65 2.78
N ALA A 220 -5.55 -15.33 3.57
CA ALA A 220 -6.94 -15.34 3.11
C ALA A 220 -7.18 -14.30 2.01
N PHE A 221 -6.66 -13.08 2.17
CA PHE A 221 -6.74 -12.05 1.13
C PHE A 221 -6.07 -12.49 -0.16
N MET A 222 -4.84 -13.01 -0.10
CA MET A 222 -4.07 -13.47 -1.26
C MET A 222 -4.74 -14.60 -2.06
N LYS A 223 -5.55 -15.42 -1.39
CA LYS A 223 -6.36 -16.48 -2.01
C LYS A 223 -7.70 -15.98 -2.56
N SER A 224 -8.09 -14.75 -2.27
CA SER A 224 -9.36 -14.17 -2.71
C SER A 224 -9.26 -13.56 -4.11
N GLY A 225 -10.39 -13.47 -4.80
CA GLY A 225 -10.47 -12.78 -6.11
C GLY A 225 -10.23 -11.26 -6.05
N ARG A 226 -10.09 -10.68 -4.85
CA ARG A 226 -9.77 -9.26 -4.65
C ARG A 226 -8.26 -9.00 -4.66
N TYR A 227 -7.44 -10.04 -4.55
CA TYR A 227 -5.99 -9.87 -4.55
C TYR A 227 -5.47 -9.60 -5.95
N ILE A 228 -4.74 -8.49 -6.08
CA ILE A 228 -4.10 -8.10 -7.33
C ILE A 228 -2.60 -8.04 -7.06
N ARG A 229 -1.88 -9.05 -7.57
CA ARG A 229 -0.42 -9.12 -7.50
C ARG A 229 0.24 -8.44 -8.70
N THR A 230 -0.35 -8.59 -9.89
CA THR A 230 0.10 -7.97 -11.14
C THR A 230 -1.08 -7.41 -11.93
N PRO A 231 -0.90 -6.37 -12.77
CA PRO A 231 0.36 -5.67 -13.09
C PRO A 231 0.90 -4.79 -11.95
N ILE A 232 2.22 -4.75 -11.79
CA ILE A 232 2.90 -3.94 -10.75
C ILE A 232 2.82 -2.45 -11.11
N HIS A 233 3.11 -2.12 -12.37
CA HIS A 233 3.17 -0.76 -12.91
C HIS A 233 1.98 -0.47 -13.84
N ASN A 234 1.73 0.81 -14.15
CA ASN A 234 0.68 1.15 -15.10
C ASN A 234 1.12 0.85 -16.54
N ARG A 235 0.18 0.99 -17.47
CA ARG A 235 0.34 0.68 -18.90
C ARG A 235 1.51 1.40 -19.58
N MET A 236 1.94 2.54 -19.06
CA MET A 236 3.04 3.33 -19.64
C MET A 236 4.44 2.79 -19.26
N ALA A 237 4.55 1.90 -18.28
CA ALA A 237 5.84 1.35 -17.90
C ALA A 237 6.36 0.35 -18.94
N LYS A 238 7.69 0.28 -19.09
CA LYS A 238 8.38 -0.66 -19.97
C LYS A 238 8.46 -2.08 -19.38
N TRP A 239 8.31 -2.23 -18.06
CA TRP A 239 8.23 -3.51 -17.37
C TRP A 239 7.12 -3.49 -16.32
N GLY A 240 6.56 -4.66 -15.99
CA GLY A 240 5.55 -4.81 -14.94
C GLY A 240 4.17 -4.23 -15.28
N ASN A 241 3.93 -3.83 -16.54
CA ASN A 241 2.68 -3.23 -17.01
C ASN A 241 1.63 -4.25 -17.48
N LYS A 242 1.92 -5.54 -17.40
CA LYS A 242 1.03 -6.65 -17.78
C LYS A 242 0.85 -7.63 -16.63
N LYS A 243 -0.24 -8.41 -16.69
CA LYS A 243 -0.41 -9.58 -15.82
C LYS A 243 0.68 -10.61 -16.13
N MET A 244 1.21 -11.23 -15.08
CA MET A 244 2.24 -12.29 -15.13
C MET A 244 1.67 -13.57 -14.52
#